data_AF-A0A3D2FEU5-F1
#
_entry.id   AF-A0A3D2FEU5-F1
#
_cell.length_a   1.000
_cell.length_b   1.000
_cell.length_c   1.000
_cell.angle_alpha   90.00
_cell.angle_beta   90.00
_cell.angle_gamma   90.00
#
_symmetry.space_group_name_H-M   'P 1'
#
loop_
_entity.id
_entity.type
_entity.pdbx_description
1 polymer ?
#
loop_
_entity_poly.entity_id
_entity_poly.type
_entity_poly.pdbx_seq_one_letter_code
_entity_poly.pdbx_strand_id
1 'polypeptide(L)' 'MKLGYLLAMIILCPTLAQADIYKSVDEDGHVTYSSTPIKGGKKIILAPLPTMVPPARSRSAASPEGFPKVDGETQ' A
#
# COMPACT_ATOMS: atom_id res chain seq x y z
N MET A 1 24.76 -27.91 13.44
CA MET A 1 23.62 -27.71 14.36
C MET A 1 23.16 -26.26 14.45
N LYS A 2 24.03 -25.26 14.75
CA LYS A 2 23.63 -23.84 14.90
C LYS A 2 23.05 -23.17 13.65
N LEU A 3 23.54 -23.51 12.45
CA LEU A 3 23.06 -22.91 11.19
C LEU A 3 21.63 -23.33 10.82
N GLY A 4 21.22 -24.56 11.14
CA GLY A 4 19.86 -25.04 10.88
C GLY A 4 18.82 -24.31 11.74
N TYR A 5 19.15 -24.03 13.01
CA TYR A 5 18.29 -23.23 13.89
C TYR A 5 18.17 -21.77 13.44
N LEU A 6 19.26 -21.18 12.93
CA LEU A 6 19.25 -19.83 12.35
C LEU A 6 18.33 -19.77 11.12
N LEU A 7 18.43 -20.76 10.22
CA LEU A 7 17.62 -20.83 9.02
C LEU A 7 16.13 -21.04 9.34
N ALA A 8 15.82 -21.88 10.33
CA ALA A 8 14.45 -22.11 10.80
C ALA A 8 13.82 -20.82 11.39
N MET A 9 14.59 -20.02 12.13
CA MET A 9 14.13 -18.74 12.65
C MET A 9 13.84 -17.71 11.55
N ILE A 10 14.67 -17.66 10.50
CA ILE A 10 14.47 -16.74 9.36
C ILE A 10 13.18 -17.08 8.60
N ILE A 11 12.86 -18.36 8.43
CA ILE A 11 11.66 -18.81 7.68
C ILE A 11 10.36 -18.55 8.46
N LEU A 12 10.38 -18.58 9.80
CA LEU A 12 9.19 -18.37 10.63
C LEU A 12 8.86 -16.88 10.89
N CYS A 13 9.86 -15.99 10.80
CA CYS A 13 9.72 -14.57 11.12
C CYS A 13 8.67 -13.77 10.30
N PRO A 14 8.43 -14.00 8.99
CA PRO A 14 7.55 -13.13 8.20
C PRO A 14 6.07 -13.25 8.59
N THR A 15 5.67 -14.27 9.35
CA THR A 15 4.28 -14.44 9.79
C THR A 15 3.82 -13.44 10.86
N LEU A 16 4.76 -12.75 11.50
CA LEU A 16 4.48 -11.78 12.56
C LEU A 16 4.13 -10.37 12.02
N ALA A 17 4.38 -10.12 10.74
CA ALA A 17 4.04 -8.86 10.08
C ALA A 17 2.58 -8.88 9.58
N GLN A 18 1.61 -8.95 10.50
CA GLN A 18 0.21 -8.73 10.15
C GLN A 18 -0.09 -7.22 10.13
N ALA A 19 -0.14 -6.64 8.94
CA ALA A 19 -0.58 -5.27 8.73
C ALA A 19 -2.11 -5.22 8.65
N ASP A 20 -2.76 -5.20 9.80
CA ASP A 20 -4.21 -4.98 9.87
C ASP A 20 -4.53 -3.50 9.67
N ILE A 21 -5.47 -3.20 8.77
CA ILE A 21 -5.94 -1.84 8.54
C ILE A 21 -7.34 -1.69 9.13
N TYR A 22 -7.56 -0.64 9.90
CA TYR A 22 -8.85 -0.30 10.49
C TYR A 22 -9.39 0.97 9.84
N LYS A 23 -10.69 1.00 9.55
CA LYS A 23 -11.42 2.19 9.08
C LYS A 23 -12.45 2.60 10.11
N SER A 24 -12.42 3.86 10.54
CA SER A 24 -13.52 4.49 11.29
C SER A 24 -14.18 5.57 10.43
N VAL A 25 -15.46 5.79 10.69
CA VAL A 25 -16.24 6.92 10.15
C VAL A 25 -16.87 7.61 11.35
N ASP A 26 -16.64 8.91 11.51
CA ASP A 26 -17.23 9.69 12.59
C ASP A 26 -18.64 10.20 12.24
N GLU A 27 -19.26 10.95 13.15
CA GLU A 27 -20.63 11.48 13.00
C GLU A 27 -20.73 12.50 11.85
N ASP A 28 -19.64 13.22 11.57
CA ASP A 28 -19.54 14.19 10.47
C ASP A 28 -19.23 13.51 9.12
N GLY A 29 -18.96 12.20 9.12
CA GLY A 29 -18.66 11.40 7.95
C GLY A 29 -17.18 11.37 7.56
N HIS A 30 -16.27 11.90 8.38
CA HIS A 30 -14.84 11.80 8.11
C HIS A 30 -14.34 10.37 8.26
N VAL A 31 -13.55 9.96 7.27
CA VAL A 31 -12.96 8.62 7.22
C VAL A 31 -11.52 8.68 7.74
N THR A 32 -11.23 7.90 8.78
CA THR A 32 -9.87 7.74 9.31
C THR A 32 -9.41 6.29 9.14
N TYR A 33 -8.17 6.13 8.68
CA TYR A 33 -7.51 4.83 8.55
C TYR A 33 -6.38 4.72 9.58
N SER A 34 -6.21 3.54 10.18
CA SER A 34 -5.15 3.25 11.15
C SER A 34 -4.56 1.86 10.94
N SER A 35 -3.25 1.73 11.16
CA SER A 35 -2.53 0.45 11.23
C SER A 35 -2.62 -0.21 12.61
N THR A 36 -3.19 0.49 13.59
CA THR A 36 -3.48 -0.03 14.93
C THR A 36 -4.99 0.01 15.21
N PRO A 37 -5.51 -0.86 16.10
CA PRO A 37 -6.92 -0.83 16.47
C PRO A 37 -7.33 0.55 17.03
N ILE A 38 -8.43 1.10 16.53
CA ILE A 38 -8.99 2.38 16.97
C ILE A 38 -10.45 2.23 17.41
N LYS A 39 -10.92 3.09 18.32
CA LYS A 39 -12.30 3.08 18.80
C LYS A 39 -13.26 3.34 17.63
N GLY A 40 -14.26 2.48 17.48
CA GLY A 40 -15.20 2.54 16.35
C GLY A 40 -14.61 2.11 14.99
N GLY A 41 -13.33 1.73 14.95
CA GLY A 41 -12.68 1.22 13.75
C GLY A 41 -13.12 -0.20 13.43
N LYS A 42 -13.50 -0.43 12.18
CA LYS A 42 -13.75 -1.77 11.63
C LYS A 42 -12.51 -2.24 10.88
N LYS A 43 -12.05 -3.45 11.18
CA LYS A 43 -10.95 -4.09 10.44
C LYS A 43 -11.37 -4.29 8.99
N ILE A 44 -10.52 -3.86 8.06
CA ILE A 44 -10.74 -3.97 6.63
C ILE A 44 -10.01 -5.21 6.14
N ILE A 45 -10.74 -6.08 5.44
CA ILE A 45 -10.15 -7.17 4.67
C ILE A 45 -9.98 -6.64 3.25
N LEU A 46 -8.75 -6.35 2.85
CA LEU A 46 -8.45 -5.95 1.48
C LEU A 46 -8.55 -7.17 0.58
N ALA A 47 -9.34 -7.04 -0.49
CA ALA A 47 -9.26 -7.97 -1.60
C ALA A 47 -7.84 -7.88 -2.22
N PRO A 48 -7.33 -8.97 -2.82
CA PRO A 48 -6.10 -8.91 -3.58
C PRO A 48 -6.16 -7.77 -4.60
N LEU A 49 -5.14 -6.92 -4.61
CA LEU A 49 -5.04 -5.90 -5.64
C LEU A 49 -5.04 -6.60 -7.01
N PRO A 50 -5.72 -6.05 -8.02
CA PRO A 50 -5.66 -6.59 -9.37
C PRO A 50 -4.21 -6.60 -9.83
N THR A 51 -3.68 -7.78 -10.11
CA THR A 51 -2.30 -7.98 -10.57
C THR A 51 -2.13 -7.76 -12.07
N MET A 52 -3.17 -7.24 -12.74
CA MET A 52 -3.11 -6.99 -14.17
C MET A 52 -2.01 -5.97 -14.45
N VAL A 53 -1.16 -6.30 -15.42
CA VAL A 53 -0.13 -5.38 -15.90
C VAL A 53 -0.83 -4.07 -16.30
N PRO A 54 -0.43 -2.90 -15.76
CA PRO A 54 -1.02 -1.65 -16.20
C PRO A 54 -0.88 -1.58 -17.73
N PRO A 55 -1.91 -1.12 -18.45
CA PRO A 55 -1.82 -0.98 -19.89
C PRO A 55 -0.58 -0.14 -20.20
N ALA A 56 0.20 -0.59 -21.19
CA ALA A 56 1.37 0.16 -21.63
C ALA A 56 0.93 1.60 -21.91
N ARG A 57 1.46 2.55 -21.11
CA ARG A 57 1.11 3.96 -21.25
C ARG A 57 1.49 4.36 -22.66
N SER A 58 0.50 4.59 -23.52
CA SER A 58 0.78 5.19 -24.81
C SER A 58 1.39 6.56 -24.51
N ARG A 59 2.57 6.84 -25.08
CA ARG A 59 3.21 8.16 -24.99
C ARG A 59 2.31 9.29 -25.55
N SER A 60 1.19 8.90 -26.17
CA SER A 60 0.17 9.77 -26.74
C SER A 60 -0.91 10.23 -25.75
N ALA A 61 -0.94 9.73 -24.50
CA ALA A 61 -1.61 10.44 -23.42
C ALA A 61 -0.74 11.63 -23.00
N ALA A 62 -0.53 12.54 -23.95
CA ALA A 62 0.12 13.82 -23.73
C ALA A 62 -0.66 14.51 -22.61
N SER A 63 0.07 15.10 -21.66
CA SER A 63 -0.51 16.08 -20.75
C SER A 63 -1.36 17.07 -21.55
N PRO A 64 -2.47 17.59 -21.00
CA PRO A 64 -3.32 18.54 -21.71
C PRO A 64 -2.48 19.60 -22.43
N GLU A 65 -2.86 19.96 -23.65
CA GLU A 65 -2.25 21.06 -24.40
C GLU A 65 -2.13 22.29 -23.48
N GLY A 66 -0.90 22.58 -23.01
CA GLY A 66 -0.63 23.66 -22.05
C GLY A 66 -0.10 23.26 -20.67
N PHE A 67 0.01 21.98 -20.32
CA PHE A 67 0.65 21.58 -19.06
C PHE A 67 2.19 21.74 -19.17
N PRO A 68 2.83 22.59 -18.34
CA PRO A 68 4.27 22.82 -18.43
C PRO A 68 5.04 21.53 -18.11
N LYS A 69 6.00 21.20 -18.98
CA LYS A 69 6.93 20.09 -18.76
C LYS A 69 8.14 20.63 -18.00
N VAL A 70 8.46 20.02 -16.87
CA VAL A 70 9.73 20.25 -16.17
C VAL A 70 10.81 19.45 -16.92
N ASP A 71 11.89 20.11 -17.32
CA ASP A 71 13.03 19.45 -17.95
C ASP A 71 13.90 18.74 -16.90
N GLY A 72 14.65 17.71 -17.33
CA GLY A 72 15.49 16.93 -16.41
C GLY A 72 16.68 17.70 -15.85
N GLU A 73 16.99 18.86 -16.42
CA GLU A 73 18.11 19.73 -16.02
C GLU A 73 17.76 20.62 -14.82
N THR A 74 16.46 20.77 -14.49
CA THR A 74 15.98 21.60 -13.37
C THR A 74 15.53 20.80 -12.13
N GLN A 75 15.88 19.52 -12.05
CA GLN A 75 15.55 18.65 -10.89
C GLN A 75 16.41 18.89 -9.65
#